data_AF-A0A1Q5BRH3-F1
#
_entry.id   AF-A0A1Q5BRH3-F1
#
_cell.length_a   1.000
_cell.length_b   1.000
_cell.length_c   1.000
_cell.angle_alpha   90.00
_cell.angle_beta   90.00
_cell.angle_gamma   90.00
#
_symmetry.space_group_name_H-M   'P 1'
#
loop_
_entity.id
_entity.type
_entity.pdbx_description
1 polymer ?
#
loop_
_entity_poly.entity_id
_entity_poly.type
_entity_poly.pdbx_seq_one_letter_code
_entity_poly.pdbx_strand_id
1 'polypeptide(L)'
;MLSDGGGMVPAIVPCMFVEIIGDQHLPDAVDRDDVEELLEQTLGDEGSVTGAGTGDGRWHLDVEIDTDGQQAQFLVQRLAQALVDAGLGWVRVRPEAEDAGLPASALV
;
A
#
# COMPACT_ATOMS: atom_id res chain seq x y z
N MET A 1 32.86 -31.47 20.03
CA MET A 1 31.62 -30.74 20.35
C MET A 1 31.90 -29.27 20.12
N LEU A 2 31.63 -28.80 18.91
CA LEU A 2 31.58 -27.38 18.60
C LEU A 2 30.14 -27.14 18.17
N SER A 3 29.39 -26.45 19.03
CA SER A 3 28.02 -26.05 18.74
C SER A 3 28.10 -24.92 17.72
N ASP A 4 27.74 -25.23 16.48
CA ASP A 4 27.54 -24.22 15.45
C ASP A 4 26.24 -23.48 15.81
N GLY A 5 26.39 -22.31 16.42
CA GLY A 5 25.31 -21.37 16.66
C GLY A 5 24.86 -20.81 15.32
N GLY A 6 24.00 -21.56 14.62
CA GLY A 6 23.26 -21.09 13.47
C GLY A 6 22.37 -19.94 13.90
N GLY A 7 22.90 -18.72 13.80
CA GLY A 7 22.12 -17.50 13.89
C GLY A 7 21.01 -17.60 12.85
N MET A 8 19.79 -17.74 13.33
CA MET A 8 18.57 -17.57 12.56
C MET A 8 18.62 -16.16 12.00
N VAL A 9 19.13 -16.00 10.77
CA VAL A 9 18.79 -14.83 9.97
C VAL A 9 17.26 -14.83 9.91
N PRO A 10 16.58 -13.77 10.37
CA PRO A 10 15.14 -13.70 10.16
C PRO A 10 14.93 -13.89 8.67
N ALA A 11 14.08 -14.85 8.29
CA ALA A 11 13.65 -14.94 6.91
C ALA A 11 13.09 -13.55 6.58
N ILE A 12 13.74 -12.84 5.66
CA ILE A 12 13.14 -11.64 5.08
C ILE A 12 11.89 -12.19 4.40
N VAL A 13 10.74 -11.96 5.01
CA VAL A 13 9.47 -12.27 4.38
C VAL A 13 9.45 -11.43 3.11
N PRO A 14 9.33 -12.04 1.92
CA PRO A 14 9.31 -11.26 0.71
C PRO A 14 8.07 -10.36 0.76
N CYS A 15 8.30 -9.05 0.87
CA CYS A 15 7.28 -8.03 0.96
C CYS A 15 7.36 -7.07 -0.24
N MET A 16 6.23 -6.44 -0.54
CA MET A 16 6.09 -5.42 -1.57
C MET A 16 5.67 -4.10 -0.94
N PHE A 17 6.36 -3.03 -1.32
CA PHE A 17 5.99 -1.68 -0.90
C PHE A 17 5.17 -0.98 -1.99
N VAL A 18 4.11 -0.30 -1.58
CA VAL A 18 3.20 0.43 -2.43
C VAL A 18 2.96 1.81 -1.84
N GLU A 19 3.23 2.85 -2.61
CA GLU A 19 2.89 4.23 -2.23
C GLU A 19 1.52 4.59 -2.83
N ILE A 20 0.62 5.06 -1.97
CA ILE A 20 -0.67 5.63 -2.34
C ILE A 20 -0.50 7.15 -2.38
N ILE A 21 -0.80 7.79 -3.52
CA ILE A 21 -0.53 9.21 -3.75
C ILE A 21 -1.82 9.93 -4.12
N GLY A 22 -2.19 10.92 -3.31
CA GLY A 22 -3.26 11.85 -3.65
C GLY A 22 -2.72 13.21 -4.09
N ASP A 23 -2.90 13.53 -5.38
CA ASP A 23 -2.54 14.84 -5.96
C ASP A 23 -3.67 15.90 -5.87
N GLN A 24 -4.79 15.54 -5.25
CA GLN A 24 -5.94 16.42 -5.03
C GLN A 24 -6.32 16.40 -3.55
N HIS A 25 -7.04 17.43 -3.11
CA HIS A 25 -7.68 17.39 -1.80
C HIS A 25 -8.71 16.26 -1.75
N LEU A 26 -8.72 15.56 -0.62
CA LEU A 26 -9.78 14.62 -0.31
C LEU A 26 -11.13 15.35 -0.25
N PRO A 27 -12.25 14.65 -0.52
CA PRO A 27 -13.58 15.19 -0.27
C PRO A 27 -13.71 15.70 1.17
N ASP A 28 -14.48 16.76 1.42
CA ASP A 28 -14.60 17.38 2.75
C ASP A 28 -15.05 16.42 3.88
N ALA A 29 -15.68 15.31 3.52
CA ALA A 29 -16.17 14.28 4.44
C ALA A 29 -15.21 13.09 4.62
N VAL A 30 -14.03 13.12 3.99
CA VAL A 30 -13.01 12.08 4.04
C VAL A 30 -11.70 12.73 4.43
N ASP A 31 -11.12 12.30 5.54
CA ASP A 31 -9.76 12.65 5.89
C ASP A 31 -8.78 11.52 5.53
N ARG A 32 -7.50 11.73 5.81
CA ARG A 32 -6.46 10.77 5.46
C ARG A 32 -6.57 9.50 6.31
N ASP A 33 -7.03 9.63 7.55
CA ASP A 33 -7.12 8.51 8.48
C ASP A 33 -8.27 7.57 8.06
N ASP A 34 -9.36 8.11 7.46
CA ASP A 34 -10.39 7.31 6.81
C ASP A 34 -9.83 6.45 5.64
N VAL A 35 -8.90 7.02 4.87
CA VAL A 35 -8.24 6.29 3.76
C VAL A 35 -7.30 5.23 4.31
N GLU A 36 -6.54 5.54 5.36
CA GLU A 36 -5.70 4.58 6.06
C GLU A 36 -6.53 3.40 6.58
N GLU A 37 -7.64 3.68 7.27
CA GLU A 37 -8.54 2.64 7.79
C GLU A 37 -9.12 1.77 6.65
N LEU A 38 -9.54 2.37 5.53
CA LEU A 38 -10.00 1.64 4.36
C LEU A 38 -8.95 0.67 3.81
N LEU A 39 -7.69 1.12 3.72
CA LEU A 39 -6.59 0.31 3.23
C LEU A 39 -6.26 -0.83 4.21
N GLU A 40 -6.18 -0.54 5.51
CA GLU A 40 -5.95 -1.56 6.54
C GLU A 40 -7.05 -2.63 6.55
N GLN A 41 -8.32 -2.24 6.47
CA GLN A 41 -9.44 -3.17 6.38
C GLN A 41 -9.38 -4.04 5.11
N THR A 42 -8.88 -3.47 4.01
CA THR A 42 -8.74 -4.19 2.73
C THR A 42 -7.58 -5.19 2.75
N LEU A 43 -6.47 -4.83 3.41
CA LEU A 43 -5.28 -5.66 3.60
C LEU A 43 -5.54 -6.83 4.56
N GLY A 44 -6.25 -6.58 5.67
CA GLY A 44 -6.41 -7.57 6.73
C GLY A 44 -5.06 -8.01 7.31
N ASP A 45 -4.83 -9.31 7.40
CA ASP A 45 -3.57 -9.88 7.92
C ASP A 45 -2.46 -9.99 6.84
N GLU A 46 -2.70 -9.50 5.62
CA GLU A 46 -1.76 -9.64 4.48
C GLU A 46 -0.88 -8.39 4.26
N GLY A 47 -0.96 -7.39 5.14
CA GLY A 47 -0.14 -6.18 5.07
C GLY A 47 -0.56 -5.11 6.08
N SER A 48 0.07 -3.94 6.00
CA SER A 48 -0.23 -2.78 6.86
C SER A 48 0.08 -1.45 6.18
N VAL A 49 -0.56 -0.38 6.65
CA VAL A 49 -0.13 0.99 6.35
C VAL A 49 0.99 1.34 7.33
N THR A 50 2.16 1.72 6.82
CA THR A 50 3.39 1.86 7.63
C THR A 50 3.86 3.30 7.75
N GLY A 51 3.39 4.19 6.87
CA GLY A 51 3.87 5.55 6.79
C GLY A 51 2.85 6.48 6.17
N ALA A 52 2.98 7.77 6.50
CA ALA A 52 2.12 8.79 5.96
C ALA A 52 2.85 10.13 5.92
N GLY A 53 2.61 10.91 4.87
CA GLY A 53 3.23 12.23 4.73
C GLY A 53 2.45 13.19 3.85
N THR A 54 2.82 14.46 3.95
CA THR A 54 2.19 15.57 3.21
C THR A 54 3.26 16.54 2.71
N GLY A 55 3.20 16.97 1.45
CA GLY A 55 4.15 17.90 0.86
C GLY A 55 3.74 18.33 -0.55
N ASP A 56 4.09 19.55 -0.96
CA ASP A 56 3.79 20.10 -2.29
C ASP A 56 2.31 20.05 -2.72
N GLY A 57 1.38 20.15 -1.78
CA GLY A 57 -0.06 20.03 -2.07
C GLY A 57 -0.54 18.59 -2.31
N ARG A 58 0.31 17.60 -2.01
CA ARG A 58 0.02 16.18 -2.10
C ARG A 58 0.03 15.54 -0.73
N TRP A 59 -0.64 14.40 -0.62
CA TRP A 59 -0.55 13.50 0.52
C TRP A 59 -0.17 12.10 0.01
N HIS A 60 0.49 11.32 0.86
CA HIS A 60 0.79 9.94 0.57
C HIS A 60 0.63 9.04 1.81
N LEU A 61 0.35 7.77 1.54
CA LEU A 61 0.37 6.68 2.49
C LEU A 61 1.30 5.58 1.93
N ASP A 62 2.15 5.04 2.80
CA ASP A 62 3.05 3.96 2.47
C ASP A 62 2.44 2.66 2.97
N VAL A 63 2.31 1.68 2.09
CA VAL A 63 1.69 0.38 2.35
C VAL A 63 2.73 -0.71 2.19
N GLU A 64 2.87 -1.55 3.21
CA GLU A 64 3.65 -2.78 3.16
C GLU A 64 2.71 -3.97 2.97
N ILE A 65 2.97 -4.77 1.94
CA ILE A 65 2.26 -6.02 1.66
C ILE A 65 3.20 -7.17 2.03
N ASP A 66 2.75 -8.06 2.93
CA ASP A 66 3.57 -9.14 3.53
C ASP A 66 3.76 -10.35 2.60
N THR A 67 3.53 -10.17 1.30
CA THR A 67 3.62 -11.20 0.27
C THR A 67 4.17 -10.60 -1.02
N ASP A 68 4.57 -11.46 -1.96
CA ASP A 68 5.17 -11.07 -3.23
C ASP A 68 4.46 -11.71 -4.44
N GLY A 69 4.97 -11.38 -5.63
CA GLY A 69 4.53 -11.98 -6.88
C GLY A 69 3.05 -11.76 -7.18
N GLN A 70 2.37 -12.84 -7.58
CA GLN A 70 0.98 -12.77 -8.03
C GLN A 70 -0.01 -12.42 -6.91
N GLN A 71 0.27 -12.84 -5.67
CA GLN A 71 -0.60 -12.52 -4.53
C GLN A 71 -0.53 -11.02 -4.21
N ALA A 72 0.68 -10.45 -4.20
CA ALA A 72 0.86 -9.02 -4.00
C ALA A 72 0.16 -8.20 -5.08
N GLN A 73 0.27 -8.61 -6.35
CA GLN A 73 -0.45 -7.97 -7.46
C GLN A 73 -1.98 -8.02 -7.28
N PHE A 74 -2.52 -9.14 -6.81
CA PHE A 74 -3.94 -9.26 -6.51
C PHE A 74 -4.38 -8.34 -5.37
N LEU A 75 -3.57 -8.20 -4.32
CA LEU A 75 -3.83 -7.26 -3.23
C LEU A 75 -3.81 -5.81 -3.71
N VAL A 76 -2.85 -5.44 -4.57
CA VAL A 76 -2.81 -4.12 -5.20
C VAL A 76 -4.10 -3.82 -5.98
N GLN A 77 -4.63 -4.80 -6.73
CA GLN A 77 -5.91 -4.65 -7.43
C GLN A 77 -7.08 -4.49 -6.46
N ARG A 78 -7.09 -5.21 -5.34
CA ARG A 78 -8.13 -5.07 -4.30
C ARG A 78 -8.09 -3.70 -3.63
N LEU A 79 -6.90 -3.19 -3.31
CA LEU A 79 -6.73 -1.84 -2.78
C LEU A 79 -7.22 -0.79 -3.78
N ALA A 80 -6.86 -0.94 -5.05
CA ALA A 80 -7.35 -0.06 -6.11
C ALA A 80 -8.88 -0.09 -6.23
N GLN A 81 -9.50 -1.27 -6.16
CA GLN A 81 -10.97 -1.39 -6.19
C GLN A 81 -11.62 -0.73 -4.98
N ALA A 82 -11.08 -0.93 -3.78
CA ALA A 82 -11.57 -0.28 -2.56
C ALA A 82 -11.53 1.26 -2.67
N LEU A 83 -10.43 1.81 -3.20
CA LEU A 83 -10.31 3.24 -3.46
C LEU A 83 -11.32 3.71 -4.51
N VAL A 84 -11.54 2.96 -5.59
CA VAL A 84 -12.56 3.29 -6.60
C VAL A 84 -13.96 3.30 -6.00
N ASP A 85 -14.30 2.28 -5.21
CA ASP A 85 -15.62 2.14 -4.57
C ASP A 85 -15.87 3.26 -3.55
N ALA A 86 -14.82 3.76 -2.91
CA ALA A 86 -14.86 4.94 -2.03
C ALA A 86 -14.92 6.28 -2.78
N GLY A 87 -14.98 6.28 -4.11
CA GLY A 87 -14.98 7.50 -4.93
C GLY A 87 -13.60 8.16 -5.09
N LEU A 88 -12.53 7.44 -4.73
CA LEU A 88 -11.13 7.85 -4.78
C LEU A 88 -10.37 7.22 -5.97
N GLY A 89 -11.06 6.83 -7.04
CA GLY A 89 -10.45 6.18 -8.21
C GLY A 89 -9.40 7.01 -8.97
N TRP A 90 -9.23 8.29 -8.60
CA TRP A 90 -8.20 9.21 -9.10
C TRP A 90 -6.89 9.13 -8.32
N VAL A 91 -6.88 8.54 -7.12
CA VAL A 91 -5.67 8.33 -6.31
C VAL A 91 -4.72 7.40 -7.06
N ARG A 92 -3.43 7.72 -7.06
CA ARG A 92 -2.43 6.89 -7.73
C ARG A 92 -1.88 5.83 -6.79
N VAL A 93 -1.72 4.63 -7.31
CA VAL A 93 -1.11 3.48 -6.64
C VAL A 93 0.22 3.21 -7.34
N ARG A 94 1.33 3.30 -6.59
CA ARG A 94 2.69 3.16 -7.10
C ARG A 94 3.43 2.07 -6.35
N PRO A 95 3.59 0.87 -6.93
CA PRO A 95 4.61 -0.08 -6.47
C PRO A 95 5.98 0.59 -6.40
N GLU A 96 6.72 0.48 -5.29
CA GLU A 96 8.04 1.11 -5.19
C GLU A 96 9.06 0.56 -6.20
N ALA A 97 8.82 -0.62 -6.76
CA ALA A 97 9.64 -1.19 -7.84
C ALA A 97 9.40 -0.52 -9.21
N GLU A 98 8.33 0.28 -9.37
CA GLU A 98 7.93 0.89 -10.64
C GLU A 98 7.99 2.43 -10.57
N ASP A 99 8.74 3.05 -11.47
CA ASP A 99 9.00 4.50 -11.51
C ASP A 99 7.76 5.34 -11.94
N ALA A 100 6.65 4.69 -12.32
CA ALA A 100 5.43 5.35 -12.78
C ALA A 100 4.18 4.75 -12.12
N GLY A 101 3.57 5.50 -11.19
CA GLY A 101 2.28 5.13 -10.57
C GLY A 101 1.09 5.30 -11.53
N LEU A 102 0.06 4.47 -11.35
CA LEU A 102 -1.17 4.49 -12.14
C LEU A 102 -2.36 4.91 -11.27
N PRO A 103 -3.39 5.60 -11.82
CA PRO A 103 -4.61 5.84 -11.05
C PRO A 103 -5.27 4.51 -10.68
N ALA A 104 -5.89 4.44 -9.50
CA ALA A 104 -6.55 3.22 -9.00
C ALA A 104 -7.58 2.67 -10.00
N SER A 105 -8.32 3.56 -10.66
CA SER A 105 -9.26 3.20 -11.73
C SER A 105 -8.64 2.51 -12.96
N ALA A 106 -7.32 2.57 -13.16
CA ALA A 106 -6.62 1.87 -14.23
C ALA A 106 -6.14 0.46 -13.85
N LEU A 107 -6.24 0.09 -12.56
CA LEU A 107 -5.81 -1.20 -12.05
C LEU A 107 -6.97 -2.20 -11.90
N VAL A 108 -8.21 -1.77 -12.16
CA VAL A 108 -9.45 -2.54 -11.97
C VAL A 108 -10.25 -2.73 -13.25
#